data_AF-A0A285N4A2-F1
#
_entry.id   AF-A0A285N4A2-F1
#
_cell.length_a   1.000
_cell.length_b   1.000
_cell.length_c   1.000
_cell.angle_alpha   90.00
_cell.angle_beta   90.00
_cell.angle_gamma   90.00
#
_symmetry.space_group_name_H-M   'P 1'
#
loop_
_entity.id
_entity.type
_entity.pdbx_description
1 polymer ?
#
loop_
_entity_poly.entity_id
_entity_poly.type
_entity_poly.pdbx_seq_one_letter_code
_entity_poly.pdbx_strand_id
1 'polypeptide(L)'
;MITKVGSQVPYFEFLDGIEGKNLYDLKQRYHIVIYKAEDDLLEEYEKEFEKANVKLIDYVQITTKDFLQNFGLDENKDFFILIDQYGIVQYVSDKVPSFQEIMSLISFAEDEGCCAL
;
A
#
# COMPACT_ATOMS: atom_id res chain seq x y z
N MET A 1 18.78 -0.78 3.50
CA MET A 1 18.71 0.28 2.45
C MET A 1 17.32 0.89 2.58
N ILE A 2 17.17 2.22 2.54
CA ILE A 2 15.84 2.84 2.70
C ILE A 2 15.18 2.95 1.32
N THR A 3 14.06 2.26 1.13
CA THR A 3 13.14 2.34 0.00
C THR A 3 12.58 3.75 -0.11
N LYS A 4 12.58 4.30 -1.32
CA LYS A 4 12.07 5.64 -1.61
C LYS A 4 10.89 5.56 -2.57
N VAL A 5 10.10 6.64 -2.62
CA VAL A 5 9.13 6.86 -3.70
C VAL A 5 9.82 6.72 -5.06
N GLY A 6 9.15 6.08 -6.02
CA GLY A 6 9.68 5.72 -7.33
C GLY A 6 10.54 4.44 -7.35
N SER A 7 10.78 3.81 -6.20
CA SER A 7 11.51 2.53 -6.12
C SER A 7 10.56 1.33 -6.13
N GLN A 8 11.08 0.16 -6.48
CA GLN A 8 10.36 -1.10 -6.27
C GLN A 8 10.15 -1.35 -4.78
N VAL A 9 8.93 -1.72 -4.39
CA VAL A 9 8.60 -2.15 -3.05
C VAL A 9 9.41 -3.41 -2.68
N PRO A 10 9.94 -3.50 -1.45
CA PRO A 10 10.55 -4.72 -0.93
C PRO A 10 9.58 -5.89 -1.00
N TYR A 11 10.11 -7.10 -1.13
CA TYR A 11 9.29 -8.31 -1.00
C TYR A 11 8.63 -8.34 0.39
N PHE A 12 7.34 -8.70 0.42
CA PHE A 12 6.61 -8.95 1.65
C PHE A 12 5.59 -10.07 1.47
N GLU A 13 5.25 -10.68 2.60
CA GLU A 13 4.25 -11.73 2.78
C GLU A 13 3.16 -11.21 3.72
N PHE A 14 1.93 -11.70 3.53
CA PHE A 14 0.78 -11.24 4.30
C PHE A 14 -0.26 -12.35 4.55
N LEU A 15 -0.99 -12.22 5.65
CA LEU A 15 -2.02 -13.14 6.10
C LEU A 15 -3.35 -12.80 5.42
N ASP A 16 -3.65 -13.43 4.28
CA ASP A 16 -4.99 -13.39 3.69
C ASP A 16 -5.56 -14.80 3.54
N GLY A 17 -6.08 -15.31 4.66
CA GLY A 17 -6.84 -16.56 4.76
C GLY A 17 -6.08 -17.89 4.61
N ILE A 18 -4.90 -17.97 3.99
CA ILE A 18 -4.06 -19.18 3.84
C ILE A 18 -2.57 -18.81 3.66
N GLU A 19 -1.65 -19.68 4.10
CA GLU A 19 -0.20 -19.68 3.82
C GLU A 19 0.14 -19.48 2.33
N GLY A 20 1.07 -18.55 2.01
CA GLY A 20 1.78 -18.50 0.73
C GLY A 20 1.46 -17.34 -0.22
N LYS A 21 0.55 -16.42 0.15
CA LYS A 21 0.31 -15.20 -0.64
C LYS A 21 1.37 -14.14 -0.37
N ASN A 22 1.92 -13.57 -1.44
CA ASN A 22 3.01 -12.62 -1.38
C ASN A 22 2.80 -11.48 -2.39
N LEU A 23 3.70 -10.49 -2.37
CA LEU A 23 3.69 -9.34 -3.28
C LEU A 23 3.47 -9.71 -4.77
N TYR A 24 4.00 -10.84 -5.25
CA TYR A 24 3.85 -11.24 -6.66
C TYR A 24 2.42 -11.59 -7.04
N ASP A 25 1.60 -12.04 -6.09
CA ASP A 25 0.19 -12.35 -6.32
C ASP A 25 -0.69 -11.09 -6.47
N LEU A 26 -0.22 -9.97 -5.92
CA LEU A 26 -0.89 -8.68 -5.96
C LEU A 26 -0.43 -7.82 -7.14
N LYS A 27 0.86 -7.92 -7.48
CA LYS A 27 1.45 -7.22 -8.63
C LYS A 27 0.68 -7.53 -9.92
N GLN A 28 0.58 -6.51 -10.76
CA GLN A 28 -0.13 -6.47 -12.04
C GLN A 28 -1.64 -6.63 -11.96
N ARG A 29 -2.20 -6.80 -10.74
CA ARG A 29 -3.64 -6.87 -10.52
C ARG A 29 -4.19 -5.69 -9.76
N TYR A 30 -3.53 -5.24 -8.69
CA TYR A 30 -4.08 -4.23 -7.79
C TYR A 30 -3.07 -3.14 -7.49
N HIS A 31 -3.54 -1.90 -7.30
CA HIS A 31 -2.80 -0.96 -6.45
C HIS A 31 -2.87 -1.48 -5.01
N ILE A 32 -1.81 -1.30 -4.23
CA ILE A 32 -1.71 -1.84 -2.88
C ILE A 32 -1.58 -0.68 -1.90
N VAL A 33 -2.46 -0.67 -0.90
CA VAL A 33 -2.38 0.23 0.25
C VAL A 33 -2.00 -0.60 1.45
N ILE A 34 -0.88 -0.25 2.09
CA ILE A 34 -0.47 -0.82 3.37
C ILE A 34 -0.53 0.29 4.41
N TYR A 35 -1.28 0.07 5.48
CA TYR A 35 -1.48 1.10 6.50
C TYR A 35 -1.48 0.53 7.92
N LYS A 36 -1.20 1.42 8.86
CA LYS A 36 -1.48 1.24 10.28
C LYS A 36 -2.08 2.54 10.79
N ALA A 37 -3.22 2.44 11.45
CA ALA A 37 -3.90 3.56 12.10
C ALA A 37 -4.30 3.15 13.53
N GLU A 38 -4.19 4.05 14.50
CA GLU A 38 -4.76 3.83 15.84
C GLU A 38 -6.30 3.74 15.81
N ASP A 39 -6.93 4.53 14.94
CA ASP A 39 -8.37 4.49 14.66
C ASP A 39 -8.61 3.88 13.28
N ASP A 40 -9.35 2.76 13.22
CA ASP A 40 -9.49 1.97 12.01
C ASP A 40 -10.50 2.59 11.02
N LEU A 41 -10.04 3.62 10.31
CA LEU A 41 -10.88 4.48 9.47
C LEU A 41 -11.07 3.99 8.03
N LEU A 42 -10.27 3.03 7.56
CA LEU A 42 -10.25 2.64 6.14
C LEU A 42 -11.02 1.34 5.85
N GLU A 43 -11.19 0.46 6.83
CA GLU A 43 -11.95 -0.80 6.66
C GLU A 43 -13.39 -0.55 6.19
N GLU A 44 -14.02 0.55 6.63
CA GLU A 44 -15.39 0.88 6.22
C GLU A 44 -15.54 1.14 4.71
N TYR A 45 -14.43 1.45 4.02
CA TYR A 45 -14.37 1.71 2.58
C TYR A 45 -13.79 0.54 1.78
N GLU A 46 -13.60 -0.65 2.37
CA GLU A 46 -12.93 -1.78 1.69
C GLU A 46 -13.58 -2.12 0.34
N LYS A 47 -14.91 -2.13 0.27
CA LYS A 47 -15.67 -2.39 -0.98
C LYS A 47 -15.43 -1.33 -2.04
N GLU A 48 -15.17 -0.10 -1.62
CA GLU A 48 -14.96 1.04 -2.52
C GLU A 48 -13.54 1.00 -3.08
N PHE A 49 -12.57 0.63 -2.24
CA PHE A 49 -11.22 0.30 -2.66
C PHE A 49 -11.18 -0.87 -3.64
N GLU A 50 -11.93 -1.95 -3.37
CA GLU A 50 -11.98 -3.12 -4.27
C GLU A 50 -12.53 -2.74 -5.65
N LYS A 51 -13.58 -1.91 -5.72
CA LYS A 51 -14.13 -1.38 -6.99
C LYS A 51 -13.12 -0.52 -7.75
N ALA A 52 -12.25 0.18 -7.03
CA ALA A 52 -11.16 0.96 -7.59
C ALA A 52 -9.90 0.11 -7.89
N ASN A 53 -10.01 -1.21 -7.80
CA ASN A 53 -8.90 -2.13 -8.02
C ASN A 53 -7.72 -1.90 -7.06
N VAL A 54 -8.04 -1.56 -5.81
CA VAL A 54 -7.10 -1.33 -4.71
C VAL A 54 -7.25 -2.45 -3.70
N LYS A 55 -6.14 -3.09 -3.35
CA LYS A 55 -6.05 -4.02 -2.24
C LYS A 55 -5.59 -3.27 -0.99
N LEU A 56 -6.48 -3.19 -0.01
CA LEU A 56 -6.16 -2.68 1.32
C LEU A 56 -5.51 -3.79 2.16
N ILE A 57 -4.43 -3.48 2.88
CA ILE A 57 -3.71 -4.40 3.76
C ILE A 57 -3.39 -3.66 5.07
N ASP A 58 -3.97 -4.12 6.16
CA ASP A 58 -3.53 -3.70 7.50
C ASP A 58 -2.14 -4.29 7.77
N TYR A 59 -1.22 -3.47 8.27
CA TYR A 59 0.11 -3.89 8.70
C TYR A 59 0.11 -5.12 9.61
N VAL A 60 -0.90 -5.31 10.47
CA VAL A 60 -1.01 -6.51 11.33
C VAL A 60 -1.03 -7.81 10.52
N GLN A 61 -1.45 -7.74 9.26
CA GLN A 61 -1.47 -8.87 8.35
C GLN A 61 -0.10 -9.15 7.72
N ILE A 62 0.83 -8.19 7.72
CA ILE A 62 2.19 -8.36 7.17
C ILE A 62 3.00 -9.28 8.09
N THR A 63 3.52 -10.38 7.54
CA THR A 63 4.32 -11.37 8.30
C THR A 63 5.83 -11.12 8.19
N THR A 64 6.25 -10.33 7.19
CA THR A 64 7.65 -9.98 6.94
C THR A 64 8.16 -8.98 7.98
N LYS A 65 8.98 -9.46 8.92
CA LYS A 65 9.40 -8.72 10.13
C LYS A 65 10.22 -7.45 9.87
N ASP A 66 10.94 -7.38 8.77
CA ASP A 66 11.83 -6.26 8.45
C ASP A 66 11.22 -5.29 7.42
N PHE A 67 9.93 -5.46 7.07
CA PHE A 67 9.27 -4.66 6.05
C PHE A 67 9.37 -3.15 6.31
N LEU A 68 8.98 -2.67 7.51
CA LEU A 68 9.02 -1.23 7.83
C LEU A 68 10.44 -0.66 7.98
N GLN A 69 11.40 -1.50 8.36
CA GLN A 69 12.80 -1.08 8.43
C GLN A 69 13.33 -0.68 7.04
N ASN A 70 12.82 -1.32 5.99
CA ASN A 70 13.14 -0.93 4.62
C ASN A 70 12.56 0.45 4.26
N PHE A 71 11.53 0.95 4.93
CA PHE A 71 10.98 2.30 4.71
C PHE A 71 11.50 3.34 5.71
N GLY A 72 12.25 2.92 6.73
CA GLY A 72 12.66 3.80 7.83
C GLY A 72 11.49 4.28 8.70
N LEU A 73 10.40 3.49 8.74
CA LEU A 73 9.21 3.77 9.53
C LEU A 73 9.25 3.05 10.88
N ASP A 74 8.54 3.61 11.86
CA ASP A 74 8.39 3.04 13.21
C ASP A 74 7.09 2.22 13.27
N GLU A 75 7.19 0.94 13.61
CA GLU A 75 6.06 0.02 13.69
C GLU A 75 5.03 0.40 14.77
N ASN A 76 5.40 1.26 15.71
CA ASN A 76 4.53 1.71 16.80
C ASN A 76 3.76 3.00 16.46
N LYS A 77 3.91 3.52 15.24
CA LYS A 77 3.26 4.75 14.80
C LYS A 77 2.34 4.47 13.63
N ASP A 78 1.43 5.41 13.40
CA ASP A 78 0.65 5.44 12.18
C ASP A 78 1.55 5.59 10.97
N PHE A 79 1.16 4.91 9.89
CA PHE A 79 1.80 5.08 8.61
C PHE A 79 0.89 4.65 7.48
N PHE A 80 1.26 5.10 6.29
CA PHE A 80 0.58 4.76 5.07
C PHE A 80 1.59 4.63 3.92
N ILE A 81 1.43 3.57 3.15
CA ILE A 81 2.24 3.28 1.96
C ILE A 81 1.29 2.98 0.80
N LEU A 82 1.41 3.73 -0.28
CA LEU A 82 0.74 3.44 -1.55
C LEU A 82 1.76 2.88 -2.54
N ILE A 83 1.40 1.75 -3.12
CA ILE A 83 2.19 1.04 -4.12
C ILE A 83 1.28 0.86 -5.34
N ASP A 84 1.78 1.17 -6.53
CA ASP A 84 1.01 0.92 -7.74
C ASP A 84 0.96 -0.57 -8.11
N GLN A 85 0.14 -0.90 -9.10
CA GLN A 85 0.06 -2.25 -9.65
C GLN A 85 1.38 -2.82 -10.17
N TYR A 86 2.40 -2.02 -10.48
CA TYR A 86 3.71 -2.50 -10.91
C TYR A 86 4.69 -2.72 -9.74
N GLY A 87 4.22 -2.47 -8.52
CA GLY A 87 5.02 -2.55 -7.30
C GLY A 87 5.96 -1.37 -7.11
N ILE A 88 5.69 -0.22 -7.75
CA ILE A 88 6.43 1.01 -7.52
C ILE A 88 5.78 1.73 -6.34
N VAL A 89 6.60 2.15 -5.38
CA VAL A 89 6.15 2.95 -4.24
C VAL A 89 5.79 4.34 -4.75
N GLN A 90 4.52 4.71 -4.66
CA GLN A 90 4.01 6.01 -5.10
C GLN A 90 3.96 7.02 -3.95
N TYR A 91 3.69 6.56 -2.73
CA TYR A 91 3.57 7.45 -1.59
C TYR A 91 3.93 6.74 -0.28
N VAL A 92 4.56 7.48 0.65
CA VAL A 92 4.92 7.03 2.00
C VAL A 92 4.66 8.18 2.96
N SER A 93 3.95 7.92 4.06
CA SER A 93 3.58 8.92 5.05
C SER A 93 3.59 8.34 6.47
N ASP A 94 3.88 9.18 7.46
CA ASP A 94 3.79 8.91 8.90
C ASP A 94 2.39 9.21 9.48
N LYS A 95 1.41 9.38 8.58
CA LYS A 95 -0.01 9.60 8.85
C LYS A 95 -0.83 8.88 7.80
N VAL A 96 -2.03 8.45 8.19
CA VAL A 96 -3.00 7.84 7.28
C VAL A 96 -3.86 8.95 6.63
N PRO A 97 -3.79 9.13 5.29
CA PRO A 97 -4.65 10.07 4.60
C PRO A 97 -6.12 9.64 4.65
N SER A 98 -7.03 10.59 4.45
CA SER A 98 -8.44 10.29 4.29
C SER A 98 -8.71 9.49 3.02
N PHE A 99 -9.82 8.75 2.99
CA PHE A 99 -10.27 8.01 1.80
C PHE A 99 -10.24 8.87 0.52
N GLN A 100 -10.73 10.10 0.57
CA GLN A 100 -10.77 11.02 -0.57
C GLN A 100 -9.37 11.39 -1.07
N GLU A 101 -8.41 11.60 -0.16
CA GLU A 101 -7.02 11.87 -0.50
C GLU A 101 -6.37 10.65 -1.13
N ILE A 102 -6.60 9.44 -0.58
CA ILE A 102 -6.07 8.18 -1.14
C ILE A 102 -6.57 7.99 -2.58
N MET A 103 -7.87 8.14 -2.80
CA MET A 103 -8.47 8.01 -4.14
C MET A 103 -7.90 9.04 -5.12
N SER A 104 -7.64 10.27 -4.67
CA SER A 104 -7.01 11.31 -5.49
C SER A 104 -5.57 10.96 -5.86
N LEU A 105 -4.79 10.40 -4.93
CA LEU A 105 -3.42 9.93 -5.18
C LEU A 105 -3.37 8.81 -6.22
N ILE A 106 -4.33 7.89 -6.16
CA ILE A 106 -4.42 6.77 -7.11
C ILE A 106 -4.80 7.27 -8.50
N SER A 107 -5.82 8.12 -8.61
CA SER A 107 -6.21 8.72 -9.89
C SER A 107 -5.04 9.46 -10.55
N PHE A 108 -4.27 10.21 -9.75
CA PHE A 108 -3.10 10.94 -10.24
C PHE A 108 -2.01 9.99 -10.76
N ALA A 109 -1.74 8.89 -10.05
CA ALA A 109 -0.77 7.88 -10.48
C ALA A 109 -1.17 7.19 -11.79
N GLU A 110 -2.46 7.04 -12.06
CA GLU A 110 -2.97 6.49 -13.33
C GLU A 110 -2.92 7.53 -14.48
N ASP A 111 -3.29 8.78 -14.20
CA ASP A 111 -3.38 9.84 -15.21
C ASP A 111 -2.01 10.35 -15.69
N GLU A 112 -1.01 10.47 -14.80
CA GLU A 112 0.35 10.83 -15.23
C GLU A 112 1.02 9.75 -16.09
N GLY A 113 0.57 8.49 -15.99
CA GLY A 113 0.96 7.42 -16.91
C GLY A 113 0.38 7.57 -18.32
N CYS A 114 -0.70 8.34 -18.49
CA CYS A 114 -1.45 8.48 -19.75
C CYS A 114 -0.91 9.62 -20.64
N CYS A 115 -0.26 10.63 -20.06
CA CYS A 115 0.33 11.76 -20.83
C CYS A 115 1.77 11.49 -21.32
N ALA A 116 2.28 10.26 -21.19
CA ALA A 116 3.64 9.86 -21.57
C ALA A 116 3.71 8.92 -22.80
N LEU A 117 2.63 8.75 -23.57
CA LEU A 117 2.59 7.97 -24.81
C LEU A 117 2.40 8.83 -26.06
#